data_AF-A0A484N1B4-F1
#
_entry.id   AF-A0A484N1B4-F1
#
_cell.length_a   1.000
_cell.length_b   1.000
_cell.length_c   1.000
_cell.angle_alpha   90.00
_cell.angle_beta   90.00
_cell.angle_gamma   90.00
#
_symmetry.space_group_name_H-M   'P 1'
#
loop_
_entity.id
_entity.type
_entity.pdbx_description
1 polymer ?
#
loop_
_entity_poly.entity_id
_entity_poly.type
_entity_poly.pdbx_seq_one_letter_code
_entity_poly.pdbx_strand_id
1 'polypeptide(L)'
;MRAPELVERFEWYVVEKAKGEEELRRLQEHVAGLEGKLADAEERARVVEQARIAAKEKARRLDEEAEHVIEAFQTSPAFDEAALSRMDDLLKIWAQTPAGQRLLLKEGQTNYSLGLQRAQEVLLERIRKGKELPKPCEDPEEFDSSIYYSEDEDANGGGEDTAGGRTAVAGVLVLAHTGPCPRLARLGMLASPRRPTEDERGLAFSARCSDQTPWPWCLCHVLSPFSGMNKI
;
A
#
# COMPACT_ATOMS: atom_id res chain seq x y z
N MET A 1 -80.47 -56.28 17.85
CA MET A 1 -80.50 -54.92 17.29
C MET A 1 -81.73 -54.83 16.41
N ARG A 2 -82.62 -53.86 16.65
CA ARG A 2 -83.89 -53.76 15.92
C ARG A 2 -83.62 -53.05 14.58
N ALA A 3 -84.28 -53.46 13.50
CA ALA A 3 -84.03 -52.92 12.15
C ALA A 3 -83.99 -51.37 12.04
N PRO A 4 -84.81 -50.59 12.78
CA PRO A 4 -84.76 -49.13 12.75
C PRO A 4 -83.43 -48.52 13.27
N GLU A 5 -82.85 -49.11 14.33
CA GLU A 5 -81.63 -48.59 15.00
C GLU A 5 -80.38 -48.70 14.09
N LEU A 6 -80.37 -49.69 13.20
CA LEU A 6 -79.30 -49.87 12.20
C LEU A 6 -79.35 -48.80 11.12
N VAL A 7 -80.56 -48.41 10.70
CA VAL A 7 -80.76 -47.38 9.68
C VAL A 7 -80.28 -46.02 10.20
N GLU A 8 -80.68 -45.63 11.41
CA GLU A 8 -80.24 -44.37 12.04
C GLU A 8 -78.71 -44.27 12.16
N ARG A 9 -78.04 -45.38 12.53
CA ARG A 9 -76.58 -45.40 12.61
C ARG A 9 -75.92 -45.27 11.24
N PHE A 10 -76.48 -45.90 10.21
CA PHE A 10 -75.99 -45.76 8.84
C PHE A 10 -76.16 -44.33 8.32
N GLU A 11 -77.30 -43.70 8.60
CA GLU A 11 -77.55 -42.29 8.26
C GLU A 11 -76.54 -41.36 8.94
N TRP A 12 -76.23 -41.59 10.22
CA TRP A 12 -75.17 -40.83 10.92
C TRP A 12 -73.79 -41.00 10.27
N TYR A 13 -73.39 -42.23 9.92
CA TYR A 13 -72.13 -42.47 9.23
C TYR A 13 -72.06 -41.80 7.86
N VAL A 14 -73.17 -41.76 7.12
CA VAL A 14 -73.24 -41.06 5.83
C VAL A 14 -73.04 -39.55 6.01
N VAL A 15 -73.66 -38.96 7.03
CA VAL A 15 -73.49 -37.53 7.37
C VAL A 15 -72.06 -37.22 7.78
N GLU A 16 -71.45 -38.04 8.65
CA GLU A 16 -70.05 -37.83 9.07
C GLU A 16 -69.05 -38.05 7.92
N LYS A 17 -69.31 -39.02 7.03
CA LYS A 17 -68.51 -39.20 5.81
C LYS A 17 -68.58 -37.96 4.92
N ALA A 18 -69.78 -37.42 4.71
CA ALA A 18 -69.96 -36.21 3.90
C ALA A 18 -69.24 -34.99 4.50
N LYS A 19 -69.26 -34.82 5.83
CA LYS A 19 -68.47 -33.78 6.51
C LYS A 19 -66.97 -33.97 6.31
N GLY A 20 -66.48 -35.20 6.45
CA GLY A 20 -65.06 -35.53 6.23
C GLY A 20 -64.61 -35.26 4.80
N GLU A 21 -65.46 -35.56 3.81
CA GLU A 21 -65.18 -35.28 2.39
C GLU A 21 -65.15 -33.78 2.08
N GLU A 22 -66.07 -33.00 2.68
CA GLU A 22 -66.07 -31.55 2.55
C GLU A 22 -64.81 -30.91 3.19
N GLU A 23 -64.42 -31.36 4.38
CA GLU A 23 -63.18 -30.88 5.03
C GLU A 23 -61.94 -31.30 4.25
N LEU A 24 -61.91 -32.51 3.69
CA LEU A 24 -60.81 -32.95 2.82
C LEU A 24 -60.71 -32.06 1.58
N ARG A 25 -61.84 -31.72 0.96
CA ARG A 25 -61.89 -30.83 -0.20
C ARG A 25 -61.40 -29.42 0.15
N ARG A 26 -61.82 -28.87 1.29
CA ARG A 26 -61.33 -27.58 1.79
C ARG A 26 -59.81 -27.60 2.00
N LEU A 27 -59.29 -28.64 2.62
CA LEU A 27 -57.85 -28.80 2.81
C LEU A 27 -57.09 -28.91 1.47
N GLN A 28 -57.63 -29.64 0.49
CA GLN A 28 -57.05 -29.72 -0.84
C GLN A 28 -57.00 -28.36 -1.55
N GLU A 29 -58.08 -27.57 -1.48
CA GLU A 29 -58.12 -26.20 -2.01
C GLU A 29 -57.10 -25.30 -1.30
N HIS A 30 -56.97 -25.42 0.01
CA HIS A 30 -55.96 -24.71 0.80
C HIS A 30 -54.52 -25.09 0.41
N VAL A 31 -54.23 -26.38 0.24
CA VAL A 31 -52.90 -26.87 -0.18
C VAL A 31 -52.55 -26.35 -1.56
N ALA A 32 -53.46 -26.46 -2.54
CA ALA A 32 -53.24 -25.92 -3.88
C ALA A 32 -52.98 -24.39 -3.85
N GLY A 33 -53.71 -23.66 -3.00
CA GLY A 33 -53.49 -22.24 -2.78
C GLY A 33 -52.13 -21.90 -2.14
N LEU A 34 -51.62 -22.76 -1.25
CA LEU A 34 -50.30 -22.60 -0.65
C LEU A 34 -49.17 -22.97 -1.63
N GLU A 35 -49.35 -24.00 -2.44
CA GLU A 35 -48.39 -24.41 -3.48
C GLU A 35 -48.19 -23.30 -4.52
N GLY A 36 -49.28 -22.65 -4.96
CA GLY A 36 -49.19 -21.49 -5.85
C GLY A 36 -48.42 -20.32 -5.23
N LYS A 37 -48.69 -20.00 -3.96
CA LYS A 37 -47.96 -18.96 -3.23
C LYS A 37 -46.48 -19.30 -3.02
N LEU A 38 -46.16 -20.58 -2.81
CA LEU A 38 -44.80 -21.07 -2.66
C LEU A 38 -44.02 -20.91 -3.98
N ALA A 39 -44.62 -21.30 -5.11
CA ALA A 39 -44.02 -21.14 -6.43
C ALA A 39 -43.74 -19.65 -6.76
N ASP A 40 -44.71 -18.78 -6.48
CA ASP A 40 -44.56 -17.33 -6.61
C ASP A 40 -43.44 -16.77 -5.73
N ALA A 41 -43.33 -17.24 -4.49
CA ALA A 41 -42.30 -16.79 -3.56
C ALA A 41 -40.91 -17.28 -3.99
N GLU A 42 -40.81 -18.51 -4.50
CA GLU A 42 -39.55 -19.08 -5.00
C GLU A 42 -39.05 -18.31 -6.21
N GLU A 43 -39.92 -17.98 -7.16
CA GLU A 43 -39.53 -17.19 -8.33
C GLU A 43 -39.06 -15.78 -7.93
N ARG A 44 -39.76 -15.12 -7.00
CA ARG A 44 -39.32 -13.83 -6.45
C ARG A 44 -37.96 -13.95 -5.75
N ALA A 45 -37.72 -15.03 -5.01
CA ALA A 45 -36.44 -15.27 -4.36
C ALA A 45 -35.30 -15.44 -5.38
N ARG A 46 -35.54 -16.13 -6.49
CA ARG A 46 -34.57 -16.27 -7.59
C ARG A 46 -34.21 -14.93 -8.22
N VAL A 47 -35.21 -14.08 -8.49
CA VAL A 47 -34.98 -12.73 -9.04
C VAL A 47 -34.16 -11.87 -8.07
N VAL A 48 -34.49 -11.90 -6.77
CA VAL A 48 -33.73 -11.15 -5.75
C VAL A 48 -32.29 -11.65 -5.64
N GLU A 49 -32.07 -12.97 -5.70
CA GLU A 49 -30.73 -13.53 -5.63
C GLU A 49 -29.89 -13.16 -6.86
N GLN A 50 -30.46 -13.20 -8.06
CA GLN A 50 -29.80 -12.73 -9.27
C GLN A 50 -29.43 -11.24 -9.18
N ALA A 51 -30.36 -10.41 -8.68
CA ALA A 51 -30.08 -8.99 -8.45
C ALA A 51 -28.96 -8.77 -7.44
N ARG A 52 -28.91 -9.58 -6.36
CA ARG A 52 -27.84 -9.55 -5.35
C ARG A 52 -26.49 -9.92 -5.95
N ILE A 53 -26.42 -10.97 -6.76
CA ILE A 53 -25.19 -11.39 -7.45
C ILE A 53 -24.71 -10.28 -8.40
N ALA A 54 -25.62 -9.71 -9.20
CA ALA A 54 -25.29 -8.62 -10.10
C ALA A 54 -24.80 -7.37 -9.36
N ALA A 55 -25.40 -7.03 -8.22
CA ALA A 55 -24.95 -5.90 -7.39
C ALA A 55 -23.55 -6.14 -6.80
N LYS A 56 -23.28 -7.36 -6.32
CA LYS A 56 -21.96 -7.74 -5.81
C LYS A 56 -20.88 -7.67 -6.88
N GLU A 57 -21.17 -8.16 -8.07
CA GLU A 57 -20.23 -8.10 -9.19
C GLU A 57 -19.94 -6.66 -9.61
N LYS A 58 -20.95 -5.79 -9.63
CA LYS A 58 -20.75 -4.35 -9.88
C LYS A 58 -19.88 -3.71 -8.80
N ALA A 59 -20.11 -4.02 -7.52
CA ALA A 59 -19.30 -3.50 -6.42
C ALA A 59 -17.84 -3.93 -6.57
N ARG A 60 -17.58 -5.22 -6.86
CA ARG A 60 -16.23 -5.74 -7.09
C ARG A 60 -15.50 -5.00 -8.22
N ARG A 61 -16.19 -4.74 -9.35
CA ARG A 61 -15.60 -4.01 -10.47
C ARG A 61 -15.26 -2.56 -10.13
N LEU A 62 -16.12 -1.90 -9.35
CA LEU A 62 -15.85 -0.54 -8.88
C LEU A 62 -14.67 -0.50 -7.92
N ASP A 63 -14.53 -1.50 -7.06
CA ASP A 63 -13.37 -1.63 -6.17
C ASP A 63 -12.08 -1.85 -7.00
N GLU A 64 -12.10 -2.74 -7.99
CA GLU A 64 -10.97 -2.98 -8.90
C GLU A 64 -10.60 -1.71 -9.71
N GLU A 65 -11.59 -0.96 -10.19
CA GLU A 65 -11.37 0.32 -10.89
C GLU A 65 -10.79 1.38 -9.96
N ALA A 66 -11.28 1.48 -8.72
CA ALA A 66 -10.76 2.40 -7.73
C ALA A 66 -9.28 2.13 -7.42
N GLU A 67 -8.91 0.87 -7.21
CA GLU A 67 -7.50 0.47 -7.01
C GLU A 67 -6.64 0.87 -8.21
N HIS A 68 -7.10 0.60 -9.43
CA HIS A 68 -6.36 0.97 -10.64
C HIS A 68 -6.18 2.50 -10.77
N VAL A 69 -7.20 3.29 -10.41
CA VAL A 69 -7.11 4.76 -10.41
C VAL A 69 -6.12 5.24 -9.35
N ILE A 70 -6.12 4.63 -8.17
CA ILE A 70 -5.18 4.95 -7.09
C ILE A 70 -3.74 4.63 -7.53
N GLU A 71 -3.50 3.44 -8.08
CA GLU A 71 -2.18 3.04 -8.59
C GLU A 71 -1.71 3.97 -9.72
N ALA A 72 -2.58 4.31 -10.67
CA ALA A 72 -2.27 5.25 -11.75
C ALA A 72 -1.95 6.66 -11.21
N PHE A 73 -2.65 7.11 -10.17
CA PHE A 73 -2.36 8.38 -9.51
C PHE A 73 -1.01 8.34 -8.78
N GLN A 74 -0.73 7.28 -8.01
CA GLN A 74 0.52 7.13 -7.27
C GLN A 74 1.74 7.01 -8.19
N THR A 75 1.58 6.44 -9.37
CA THR A 75 2.64 6.35 -10.39
C THR A 75 2.68 7.57 -11.32
N SER A 76 1.81 8.56 -11.10
CA SER A 76 1.77 9.75 -11.93
C SER A 76 2.95 10.68 -11.61
N PRO A 77 3.56 11.31 -12.62
CA PRO A 77 4.63 12.29 -12.39
C PRO A 77 4.19 13.45 -11.49
N ALA A 78 2.91 13.82 -11.53
CA ALA A 78 2.36 14.89 -10.70
C ALA A 78 2.38 14.51 -9.21
N PHE A 79 2.07 13.26 -8.86
CA PHE A 79 2.17 12.77 -7.50
C PHE A 79 3.64 12.74 -7.04
N ASP A 80 4.54 12.20 -7.86
CA ASP A 80 5.97 12.13 -7.54
C ASP A 80 6.56 13.53 -7.30
N GLU A 81 6.28 14.49 -8.17
CA GLU A 81 6.76 15.86 -8.03
C GLU A 81 6.22 16.52 -6.76
N ALA A 82 4.93 16.35 -6.46
CA ALA A 82 4.33 16.87 -5.24
C ALA A 82 4.89 16.20 -3.97
N ALA A 83 5.07 14.88 -3.99
CA ALA A 83 5.62 14.11 -2.89
C ALA A 83 7.07 14.49 -2.60
N LEU A 84 7.92 14.55 -3.63
CA LEU A 84 9.31 14.96 -3.51
C LEU A 84 9.43 16.42 -3.05
N SER A 85 8.61 17.32 -3.58
CA SER A 85 8.58 18.72 -3.11
C SER A 85 8.24 18.81 -1.63
N ARG A 86 7.23 18.05 -1.18
CA ARG A 86 6.82 18.07 0.24
C ARG A 86 7.87 17.44 1.14
N MET A 87 8.52 16.37 0.70
CA MET A 87 9.65 15.76 1.42
C MET A 87 10.81 16.75 1.56
N ASP A 88 11.16 17.48 0.51
CA ASP A 88 12.22 18.49 0.54
C ASP A 88 11.91 19.60 1.55
N ASP A 89 10.67 20.10 1.58
CA ASP A 89 10.24 21.10 2.58
C ASP A 89 10.32 20.55 4.01
N LEU A 90 9.91 19.31 4.24
CA LEU A 90 10.02 18.66 5.55
C LEU A 90 11.49 18.47 5.96
N LEU A 91 12.36 18.08 5.03
CA LEU A 91 13.79 17.94 5.28
C LEU A 91 14.43 19.29 5.63
N LYS A 92 14.06 20.37 4.93
CA LYS A 92 14.51 21.74 5.26
C LYS A 92 14.09 22.16 6.66
N ILE A 93 12.84 21.89 7.04
CA ILE A 93 12.35 22.19 8.39
C ILE A 93 13.08 21.35 9.44
N TRP A 94 13.22 20.04 9.19
CA TRP A 94 13.93 19.13 10.09
C TRP A 94 15.40 19.51 10.26
N ALA A 95 16.09 19.93 9.20
CA ALA A 95 17.49 20.35 9.22
C ALA A 95 17.73 21.58 10.12
N GLN A 96 16.71 22.40 10.36
CA GLN A 96 16.78 23.54 11.27
C GLN A 96 16.68 23.13 12.75
N THR A 97 16.22 21.91 13.04
CA THR A 97 16.13 21.42 14.42
C THR A 97 17.52 21.12 14.98
N PRO A 98 17.75 21.24 16.31
CA PRO A 98 19.03 20.90 16.90
C PRO A 98 19.47 19.44 16.64
N ALA A 99 18.51 18.51 16.53
CA ALA A 99 18.79 17.12 16.19
C ALA A 99 19.25 16.97 14.74
N GLY A 100 18.56 17.63 13.81
CA GLY A 100 18.93 17.66 12.39
C GLY A 100 20.31 18.29 12.17
N GLN A 101 20.58 19.44 12.77
CA GLN A 101 21.88 20.11 12.69
C GLN A 101 23.03 19.23 13.19
N ARG A 102 22.84 18.54 14.33
CA ARG A 102 23.87 17.62 14.86
C ARG A 102 24.12 16.45 13.92
N LEU A 103 23.07 15.88 13.32
CA LEU A 103 23.22 14.76 12.40
C LEU A 103 23.94 15.22 11.12
N LEU A 104 23.49 16.32 10.51
CA LEU A 104 24.11 16.89 9.31
C LEU A 104 25.58 17.25 9.54
N LEU A 105 25.93 17.80 10.71
CA LEU A 105 27.33 18.08 11.05
C LEU A 105 28.15 16.80 11.15
N LYS A 106 27.62 15.77 11.82
CA LYS A 106 28.31 14.48 11.99
C LYS A 106 28.51 13.75 10.67
N GLU A 107 27.48 13.70 9.84
CA GLU A 107 27.56 13.13 8.49
C GLU A 107 28.51 13.93 7.61
N GLY A 108 28.42 15.26 7.65
CA GLY A 108 29.33 16.16 6.95
C GLY A 108 30.80 15.94 7.34
N GLN A 109 31.10 15.80 8.63
CA GLN A 109 32.46 15.48 9.10
C GLN A 109 32.96 14.11 8.64
N THR A 110 32.06 13.13 8.64
CA THR A 110 32.39 11.77 8.20
C THR A 110 32.68 11.75 6.69
N ASN A 111 31.83 12.41 5.90
CA ASN A 111 31.98 12.54 4.46
C ASN A 111 33.23 13.34 4.09
N TYR A 112 33.52 14.42 4.82
CA TYR A 112 34.76 15.19 4.65
C TYR A 112 35.99 14.32 4.92
N SER A 113 35.99 13.56 6.02
CA SER A 113 37.12 12.69 6.36
C SER A 113 37.34 11.59 5.32
N LEU A 114 36.26 10.96 4.86
CA LEU A 114 36.31 9.93 3.82
C LEU A 114 36.79 10.51 2.49
N GLY A 115 36.25 11.66 2.08
CA GLY A 115 36.67 12.37 0.87
C GLY A 115 38.15 12.79 0.93
N LEU A 116 38.61 13.27 2.08
CA LEU A 116 40.02 13.61 2.30
C LEU A 116 40.93 12.39 2.19
N GLN A 117 40.55 11.26 2.79
CA GLN A 117 41.31 10.02 2.69
C GLN A 117 41.40 9.56 1.23
N ARG A 118 40.27 9.53 0.51
CA ARG A 118 40.25 9.16 -0.91
C ARG A 118 41.11 10.10 -1.75
N ALA A 119 41.06 11.41 -1.47
CA ALA A 119 41.90 12.38 -2.15
C ALA A 119 43.38 12.12 -1.92
N GLN A 120 43.79 11.82 -0.68
CA GLN A 120 45.18 11.47 -0.36
C GLN A 120 45.63 10.21 -1.10
N GLU A 121 44.81 9.15 -1.13
CA GLU A 121 45.11 7.90 -1.84
C GLU A 121 45.34 8.13 -3.33
N VAL A 122 44.44 8.86 -3.99
CA VAL A 122 44.53 9.18 -5.42
C VAL A 122 45.79 10.01 -5.73
N LEU A 123 46.11 10.99 -4.90
CA LEU A 123 47.29 11.83 -5.09
C LEU A 123 48.59 11.03 -4.89
N LEU A 124 48.64 10.15 -3.88
CA LEU A 124 49.79 9.26 -3.66
C LEU A 124 50.00 8.31 -4.84
N GLU A 125 48.93 7.75 -5.40
CA GLU A 125 49.00 6.90 -6.59
C GLU A 125 49.48 7.65 -7.83
N ARG A 126 49.06 8.92 -8.00
CA ARG A 126 49.58 9.78 -9.08
C ARG A 126 51.08 10.03 -8.94
N ILE A 127 51.56 10.33 -7.73
CA ILE A 127 53.00 10.50 -7.47
C ILE A 127 53.77 9.22 -7.81
N ARG A 128 53.28 8.05 -7.37
CA ARG A 128 53.90 6.75 -7.70
C ARG A 128 53.98 6.49 -9.20
N LYS A 129 52.97 6.93 -9.95
CA LYS A 129 52.89 6.80 -11.41
C LYS A 129 53.59 7.94 -12.16
N GLY A 130 54.26 8.86 -11.46
CA GLY A 130 54.94 10.01 -12.06
C GLY A 130 54.02 11.01 -12.76
N LYS A 131 52.71 11.02 -12.41
CA LYS A 131 51.73 11.95 -12.96
C LYS A 131 51.79 13.29 -12.22
N GLU A 132 51.47 14.37 -12.94
CA GLU A 132 51.41 15.71 -12.36
C GLU A 132 50.28 15.80 -11.31
N LEU A 133 50.56 16.52 -10.21
CA LEU A 133 49.58 16.80 -9.18
C LEU A 133 48.56 17.84 -9.68
N PRO A 134 47.30 17.75 -9.26
CA PRO A 134 46.32 18.79 -9.52
C PRO A 134 46.83 20.13 -9.00
N LYS A 135 46.61 21.20 -9.76
CA LYS A 135 46.96 22.55 -9.32
C LYS A 135 46.02 22.94 -8.18
N PRO A 136 46.51 23.67 -7.16
CA PRO A 136 45.63 24.30 -6.19
C PRO A 136 44.62 25.19 -6.92
N CYS A 137 43.34 25.03 -6.64
CA CYS A 137 42.26 25.87 -7.13
C CYS A 137 41.74 26.72 -5.98
N GLU A 138 41.56 28.03 -6.20
CA GLU A 138 40.85 28.91 -5.26
C GLU A 138 39.36 28.99 -5.58
N ASP A 139 38.99 28.79 -6.85
CA ASP A 139 37.60 28.71 -7.31
C ASP A 139 37.10 27.25 -7.22
N PRO A 140 36.00 26.99 -6.48
CA PRO A 140 35.35 25.68 -6.44
C PRO A 140 34.84 25.20 -7.81
N GLU A 141 34.52 26.10 -8.74
CA GLU A 141 34.01 25.74 -10.08
C GLU A 141 35.13 25.21 -11.00
N GLU A 142 36.39 25.57 -10.72
CA GLU A 142 37.57 25.07 -11.44
C GLU A 142 38.07 23.73 -10.90
N PHE A 143 37.50 23.25 -9.79
CA PHE A 143 37.88 21.98 -9.18
C PHE A 143 37.40 20.80 -10.02
N ASP A 144 38.33 20.15 -10.73
CA ASP A 144 38.06 18.91 -11.45
C ASP A 144 37.94 17.72 -10.48
N SER A 145 36.71 17.37 -10.11
CA SER A 145 36.45 16.22 -9.25
C SER A 145 36.64 14.87 -9.93
N SER A 146 36.67 14.81 -11.28
CA SER A 146 36.73 13.54 -12.03
C SER A 146 38.00 12.74 -11.70
N ILE A 147 39.08 13.42 -11.30
CA ILE A 147 40.34 12.78 -10.93
C ILE A 147 40.23 11.84 -9.72
N TYR A 148 39.21 12.04 -8.88
CA TYR A 148 38.99 11.26 -7.65
C TYR A 148 38.01 10.07 -7.86
N TYR A 149 37.31 10.06 -9.00
CA TYR A 149 36.33 9.06 -9.38
C TYR A 149 36.79 8.40 -10.69
N SER A 150 37.43 7.24 -10.60
CA SER A 150 37.86 6.47 -11.79
C SER A 150 36.67 5.79 -12.46
N GLU A 151 36.63 5.83 -13.79
CA GLU A 151 35.63 5.16 -14.63
C GLU A 151 35.59 3.62 -14.40
N ASP A 152 36.69 3.04 -13.90
CA ASP A 152 36.83 1.60 -13.69
C ASP A 152 36.10 1.07 -12.44
N GLU A 153 35.67 1.93 -11.51
CA GLU A 153 34.86 1.46 -10.35
C GLU A 153 33.41 1.15 -10.75
N ASP A 154 32.98 1.57 -11.94
CA ASP A 154 31.70 1.20 -12.54
C ASP A 154 31.77 -0.11 -13.37
N ALA A 155 32.97 -0.66 -13.60
CA ALA A 155 33.20 -1.78 -14.51
C ALA A 155 33.55 -3.13 -13.85
N ASN A 156 33.69 -3.21 -12.51
CA ASN A 156 33.93 -4.48 -11.81
C ASN A 156 32.66 -5.14 -11.24
N GLY A 157 31.51 -4.90 -11.87
CA GLY A 157 30.26 -5.62 -11.68
C GLY A 157 29.92 -6.56 -12.84
N GLY A 158 30.94 -7.14 -13.48
CA GLY A 158 30.77 -8.15 -14.53
C GLY A 158 30.46 -9.52 -13.93
N GLY A 159 29.19 -9.76 -13.60
CA GLY A 159 28.64 -11.07 -13.27
C GLY A 159 27.24 -11.18 -13.83
N GLU A 160 27.05 -12.12 -14.76
CA GLU A 160 25.82 -12.42 -15.49
C GLU A 160 24.56 -12.48 -14.61
N ASP A 161 23.52 -11.81 -15.11
CA ASP A 161 22.09 -12.06 -14.94
C ASP A 161 21.60 -12.60 -13.58
N THR A 162 21.08 -11.71 -12.74
CA THR A 162 19.69 -11.80 -12.21
C THR A 162 19.33 -10.57 -11.38
N ALA A 163 18.12 -10.04 -11.61
CA ALA A 163 17.36 -9.11 -10.78
C ALA A 163 17.88 -7.67 -10.59
N GLY A 164 17.15 -6.73 -11.19
CA GLY A 164 17.41 -5.30 -11.12
C GLY A 164 17.28 -4.69 -9.73
N GLY A 165 18.18 -3.75 -9.46
CA GLY A 165 18.19 -2.89 -8.28
C GLY A 165 19.38 -1.92 -8.36
N ARG A 166 19.24 -0.84 -9.14
CA ARG A 166 20.24 0.23 -9.25
C ARG A 166 20.24 1.06 -7.96
N THR A 167 21.14 0.79 -7.03
CA THR A 167 21.49 1.72 -5.94
C THR A 167 22.62 2.62 -6.43
N ALA A 168 22.26 3.77 -7.00
CA ALA A 168 23.20 4.86 -7.23
C ALA A 168 23.45 5.56 -5.89
N VAL A 169 24.70 5.57 -5.43
CA VAL A 169 25.11 6.34 -4.26
C VAL A 169 25.13 7.81 -4.69
N ALA A 170 24.06 8.53 -4.39
CA ALA A 170 23.96 9.95 -4.72
C ALA A 170 24.94 10.75 -3.86
N GLY A 171 25.88 11.42 -4.52
CA GLY A 171 26.82 12.34 -3.89
C GLY A 171 26.08 13.50 -3.21
N VAL A 172 26.35 13.69 -1.92
CA VAL A 172 25.93 14.89 -1.18
C VAL A 172 26.90 16.01 -1.52
N LEU A 173 26.46 16.96 -2.33
CA LEU A 173 27.16 18.23 -2.53
C LEU A 173 27.11 19.01 -1.21
N VAL A 174 28.26 19.17 -0.56
CA VAL A 174 28.41 19.99 0.64
C VAL A 174 28.25 21.46 0.23
N LEU A 175 27.08 22.04 0.52
CA LEU A 175 26.85 23.48 0.41
C LEU A 175 27.66 24.22 1.48
N ALA A 176 28.83 24.74 1.09
CA ALA A 176 29.48 25.83 1.80
C ALA A 176 28.82 27.15 1.37
N HIS A 177 28.14 27.84 2.29
CA HIS A 177 27.53 29.13 2.03
C HIS A 177 28.60 30.23 1.86
N THR A 178 28.67 30.85 0.68
CA THR A 178 28.57 32.32 0.46
C THR A 178 28.32 32.60 -1.03
N GLY A 179 27.07 32.88 -1.42
CA GLY A 179 26.71 33.25 -2.81
C GLY A 179 25.45 32.56 -3.35
N PRO A 180 24.71 33.15 -4.31
CA PRO A 180 23.34 32.77 -4.64
C PRO A 180 23.25 31.42 -5.39
N CYS A 181 22.26 30.62 -4.97
CA CYS A 181 21.93 29.26 -5.42
C CYS A 181 22.20 28.94 -6.91
N PRO A 182 22.84 27.80 -7.22
CA PRO A 182 22.55 27.07 -8.43
C PRO A 182 21.36 26.11 -8.19
N ARG A 183 20.56 25.95 -9.25
CA ARG A 183 19.36 25.12 -9.33
C ARG A 183 19.61 23.69 -8.81
N LEU A 184 18.75 23.25 -7.90
CA LEU A 184 18.64 21.86 -7.45
C LEU A 184 18.42 20.93 -8.65
N ALA A 185 19.45 20.17 -9.02
CA ALA A 185 19.31 19.01 -9.88
C ALA A 185 18.57 17.91 -9.11
N ARG A 186 17.53 17.34 -9.74
CA ARG A 186 16.70 16.22 -9.26
C ARG A 186 17.58 15.09 -8.68
N LEU A 187 17.50 14.85 -7.37
CA LEU A 187 17.84 13.56 -6.78
C LEU A 187 16.59 12.66 -6.82
N GLY A 188 16.60 11.66 -7.69
CA GLY A 188 15.64 10.57 -7.64
C GLY A 188 16.07 9.55 -6.57
N MET A 189 15.35 9.48 -5.46
CA MET A 189 15.37 8.30 -4.58
C MET A 189 14.25 7.35 -5.00
N LEU A 190 14.61 6.27 -5.68
CA LEU A 190 13.70 5.16 -5.97
C LEU A 190 13.63 4.24 -4.73
N ALA A 191 12.53 4.31 -3.99
CA ALA A 191 12.13 3.25 -3.07
C ALA A 191 11.38 2.17 -3.87
N SER A 192 11.98 0.98 -3.99
CA SER A 192 11.34 -0.16 -4.66
C SER A 192 10.32 -0.82 -3.72
N PRO A 193 9.05 -1.01 -4.11
CA PRO A 193 8.05 -1.63 -3.26
C PRO A 193 8.17 -3.17 -3.31
N ARG A 194 8.61 -3.81 -2.23
CA ARG A 194 8.40 -5.25 -2.02
C ARG A 194 7.01 -5.49 -1.43
N ARG A 195 6.18 -6.31 -2.07
CA ARG A 195 4.93 -6.83 -1.50
C ARG A 195 5.25 -7.82 -0.37
N PRO A 196 4.65 -7.70 0.83
CA PRO A 196 4.74 -8.73 1.85
C PRO A 196 3.84 -9.92 1.50
N THR A 197 4.38 -11.14 1.64
CA THR A 197 3.65 -12.41 1.47
C THR A 197 2.78 -12.72 2.69
N GLU A 198 1.73 -13.51 2.50
CA GLU A 198 0.57 -13.64 3.40
C GLU A 198 0.84 -14.23 4.80
N ASP A 199 2.04 -14.70 5.12
CA ASP A 199 2.38 -15.30 6.41
C ASP A 199 2.75 -14.31 7.55
N GLU A 200 2.87 -13.00 7.28
CA GLU A 200 3.23 -12.02 8.33
C GLU A 200 2.04 -11.34 9.03
N ARG A 201 0.79 -11.69 8.71
CA ARG A 201 -0.40 -11.07 9.35
C ARG A 201 -0.74 -11.60 10.75
N GLY A 202 0.00 -12.58 11.27
CA GLY A 202 -0.40 -13.35 12.46
C GLY A 202 0.11 -12.86 13.82
N LEU A 203 1.19 -12.09 13.92
CA LEU A 203 1.87 -11.89 15.20
C LEU A 203 2.52 -10.51 15.34
N ALA A 204 1.75 -9.50 15.76
CA ALA A 204 2.33 -8.27 16.31
C ALA A 204 1.33 -7.49 17.19
N PHE A 205 1.05 -7.99 18.39
CA PHE A 205 0.54 -7.14 19.48
C PHE A 205 1.32 -7.44 20.76
N SER A 206 2.53 -6.87 20.85
CA SER A 206 3.25 -6.51 22.08
C SER A 206 4.73 -6.34 21.76
N ALA A 207 5.23 -5.10 21.76
CA ALA A 207 6.62 -4.85 22.12
C ALA A 207 6.78 -3.44 22.71
N ARG A 208 7.20 -3.47 23.97
CA ARG A 208 7.61 -2.37 24.83
C ARG A 208 8.85 -1.68 24.22
N CYS A 209 8.82 -0.35 24.06
CA CYS A 209 9.98 0.43 23.62
C CYS A 209 11.03 0.51 24.76
N SER A 210 12.26 0.09 24.46
CA SER A 210 13.46 0.32 25.29
C SER A 210 14.41 1.27 24.55
N ASP A 211 15.02 2.18 25.30
CA ASP A 211 15.80 3.37 24.89
C ASP A 211 17.16 3.12 24.20
N GLN A 212 17.29 2.10 23.34
CA GLN A 212 18.57 1.85 22.67
C GLN A 212 18.43 1.17 21.30
N THR A 213 17.91 1.88 20.31
CA THR A 213 18.16 1.61 18.87
C THR A 213 18.11 2.91 18.04
N PRO A 214 18.94 3.07 16.99
CA PRO A 214 18.81 4.16 16.03
C PRO A 214 17.71 3.83 15.03
N TRP A 215 16.74 4.73 14.92
CA TRP A 215 15.56 4.61 14.06
C TRP A 215 15.91 4.55 12.57
N PRO A 216 15.30 3.60 11.82
CA PRO A 216 14.59 4.03 10.61
C PRO A 216 13.12 3.56 10.49
N TRP A 217 12.49 3.00 11.54
CA TRP A 217 11.19 2.31 11.39
C TRP A 217 9.94 2.99 12.02
N CYS A 218 10.00 4.23 12.54
CA CYS A 218 8.81 4.86 13.17
C CYS A 218 8.01 5.86 12.33
N LEU A 219 8.29 6.02 11.04
CA LEU A 219 7.57 6.97 10.20
C LEU A 219 6.42 6.35 9.40
N CYS A 220 5.80 5.28 9.91
CA CYS A 220 4.59 4.69 9.33
C CYS A 220 3.27 5.02 10.04
N HIS A 221 3.23 5.96 11.00
CA HIS A 221 1.97 6.33 11.65
C HIS A 221 1.80 7.85 11.85
N VAL A 222 1.81 8.62 10.75
CA VAL A 222 1.20 9.97 10.75
C VAL A 222 0.49 10.25 9.42
N LEU A 223 -0.37 9.33 8.95
CA LEU A 223 -1.40 9.64 7.98
C LEU A 223 -2.63 8.75 8.24
N SER A 224 -3.51 9.22 9.12
CA SER A 224 -4.92 8.79 9.13
C SER A 224 -5.77 10.06 9.06
N PRO A 225 -6.61 10.23 8.02
CA PRO A 225 -7.51 11.36 7.95
C PRO A 225 -8.79 11.05 8.74
N PHE A 226 -9.25 12.06 9.49
CA PHE A 226 -10.68 12.37 9.69
C PHE A 226 -11.66 11.18 9.81
N SER A 227 -11.96 10.77 11.04
CA SER A 227 -13.28 10.24 11.38
C SER A 227 -13.87 11.08 12.50
N GLY A 228 -14.61 12.11 12.12
CA GLY A 228 -15.22 13.05 13.04
C GLY A 228 -16.27 13.89 12.33
N MET A 229 -17.52 13.43 12.38
CA MET A 229 -18.78 14.20 12.53
C MET A 229 -19.95 13.52 11.80
N ASN A 230 -20.78 12.76 12.54
CA ASN A 230 -22.18 13.15 12.77
C ASN A 230 -22.90 12.14 13.70
N LYS A 231 -23.15 12.59 14.92
CA LYS A 231 -24.36 12.31 15.69
C LYS A 231 -24.75 13.63 16.35
N ILE A 232 -25.82 14.25 15.84
CA ILE A 232 -26.99 14.82 16.52
C ILE A 232 -28.04 14.99 15.42
#